data_AF-G5GL90-F1
#
_entry.id   AF-G5GL90-F1
#
_cell.length_a   1.000
_cell.length_b   1.000
_cell.length_c   1.000
_cell.angle_alpha   90.00
_cell.angle_beta   90.00
_cell.angle_gamma   90.00
#
_symmetry.space_group_name_H-M   'P 1'
#
loop_
_entity.id
_entity.type
_entity.pdbx_description
1 polymer ?
#
loop_
_entity_poly.entity_id
_entity_poly.type
_entity_poly.pdbx_seq_one_letter_code
_entity_poly.pdbx_strand_id
1 'polypeptide(L)'
;MAEEFTEKIDAALAAWTVLDDLPAELNGFVLSKQRQESEGQYDFFRYDQTQEHRAVVGFYDAATTSYKLRVEIGVVRFALPSFVYGDLEAFGMELRRSLPNVMTELHADTLQMQELLPVRESIETWAYGAELPEEIEGYTLFVRPSAPAQLTNGSFLIIDYVNFARGNDVGIYYNCYRNEFFGEYHVGGMPYVSYSFDAANLEELEQRLKLQLVRYLRTATEQWEKEQNGK
;
A
#
# COMPACT_ATOMS: atom_id res chain seq x y z
N MET A 1 6.56 -27.70 7.98
CA MET A 1 7.24 -26.38 7.96
C MET A 1 6.22 -25.26 8.07
N ALA A 2 5.22 -25.16 7.16
CA ALA A 2 4.18 -24.13 7.24
C ALA A 2 3.21 -24.32 8.43
N GLU A 3 2.64 -25.52 8.60
CA GLU A 3 1.76 -25.84 9.74
C GLU A 3 2.43 -25.68 11.12
N GLU A 4 3.76 -25.82 11.19
CA GLU A 4 4.49 -25.83 12.46
C GLU A 4 4.65 -24.43 13.07
N PHE A 5 4.71 -23.38 12.23
CA PHE A 5 4.81 -22.02 12.75
C PHE A 5 3.44 -21.41 13.06
N THR A 6 2.40 -21.71 12.28
CA THR A 6 1.05 -21.18 12.53
C THR A 6 0.49 -21.64 13.87
N GLU A 7 0.61 -22.93 14.21
CA GLU A 7 0.23 -23.47 15.52
C GLU A 7 0.97 -22.80 16.68
N LYS A 8 2.29 -22.58 16.53
CA LYS A 8 3.12 -21.90 17.53
C LYS A 8 2.66 -20.45 17.74
N ILE A 9 2.36 -19.75 16.65
CA ILE A 9 1.91 -18.36 16.71
C ILE A 9 0.50 -18.28 17.29
N ASP A 10 -0.42 -19.19 16.96
CA ASP A 10 -1.74 -19.23 17.59
C ASP A 10 -1.67 -19.49 19.09
N ALA A 11 -0.82 -20.41 19.54
CA ALA A 11 -0.61 -20.65 20.96
C ALA A 11 -0.08 -19.39 21.68
N ALA A 12 0.85 -18.66 21.04
CA ALA A 12 1.36 -17.40 21.58
C ALA A 12 0.29 -16.30 21.62
N LEU A 13 -0.51 -16.18 20.56
CA LEU A 13 -1.58 -15.19 20.45
C LEU A 13 -2.76 -15.50 21.40
N ALA A 14 -3.04 -16.77 21.69
CA ALA A 14 -4.07 -17.15 22.66
C ALA A 14 -3.74 -16.70 24.09
N ALA A 15 -2.45 -16.60 24.42
CA ALA A 15 -1.98 -16.07 25.70
C ALA A 15 -1.83 -14.53 25.71
N TRP A 16 -2.00 -13.87 24.56
CA TRP A 16 -1.69 -12.45 24.38
C TRP A 16 -2.96 -11.59 24.36
N THR A 17 -3.20 -10.88 25.46
CA THR A 17 -4.43 -10.10 25.67
C THR A 17 -4.45 -8.74 24.99
N VAL A 18 -3.34 -8.29 24.38
CA VAL A 18 -3.26 -6.95 23.76
C VAL A 18 -4.32 -6.77 22.68
N LEU A 19 -4.63 -7.82 21.91
CA LEU A 19 -5.67 -7.76 20.87
C LEU A 19 -7.07 -7.54 21.45
N ASP A 20 -7.30 -7.90 22.72
CA ASP A 20 -8.59 -7.71 23.39
C ASP A 20 -8.79 -6.27 23.85
N ASP A 21 -7.70 -5.53 24.05
CA ASP A 21 -7.73 -4.12 24.42
C ASP A 21 -7.81 -3.19 23.20
N LEU A 22 -7.65 -3.74 21.98
CA LEU A 22 -7.73 -2.96 20.75
C LEU A 22 -9.18 -2.49 20.51
N PRO A 23 -9.40 -1.21 20.16
CA PRO A 23 -10.74 -0.71 19.86
C PRO A 23 -11.37 -1.47 18.68
N ALA A 24 -12.68 -1.72 18.75
CA ALA A 24 -13.40 -2.35 17.65
C ALA A 24 -13.40 -1.49 16.37
N GLU A 25 -13.26 -0.18 16.53
CA GLU A 25 -13.17 0.77 15.43
C GLU A 25 -12.16 1.88 15.78
N LEU A 26 -11.35 2.29 14.80
CA LEU A 26 -10.42 3.41 14.88
C LEU A 26 -10.50 4.24 13.60
N ASN A 27 -10.92 5.50 13.70
CA ASN A 27 -11.05 6.40 12.54
C ASN A 27 -11.90 5.80 11.39
N GLY A 28 -12.91 4.98 11.67
CA GLY A 28 -13.70 4.28 10.65
C GLY A 28 -13.11 2.96 10.14
N PHE A 29 -11.87 2.62 10.53
CA PHE A 29 -11.34 1.27 10.31
C PHE A 29 -11.94 0.29 11.32
N VAL A 30 -12.48 -0.83 10.85
CA VAL A 30 -13.12 -1.85 11.68
C VAL A 30 -12.17 -3.01 11.94
N LEU A 31 -12.02 -3.40 13.21
CA LEU A 31 -11.18 -4.51 13.64
C LEU A 31 -11.81 -5.87 13.30
N SER A 32 -11.00 -6.74 12.69
CA SER A 32 -11.22 -8.17 12.53
C SER A 32 -10.03 -8.93 13.09
N LYS A 33 -10.28 -9.98 13.87
CA LYS A 33 -9.24 -10.89 14.40
C LYS A 33 -9.10 -12.17 13.57
N GLN A 34 -9.51 -12.12 12.30
CA GLN A 34 -9.39 -13.25 11.40
C GLN A 34 -7.94 -13.63 11.19
N ARG A 35 -7.72 -14.94 11.07
CA ARG A 35 -6.43 -15.54 10.76
C ARG A 35 -6.35 -15.83 9.27
N GLN A 36 -5.25 -15.49 8.64
CA GLN A 36 -5.01 -15.82 7.24
C GLN A 36 -3.58 -16.27 7.04
N GLU A 37 -3.42 -17.49 6.52
CA GLU A 37 -2.13 -18.02 6.12
C GLU A 37 -1.85 -17.65 4.67
N SER A 38 -0.62 -17.24 4.41
CA SER A 38 -0.04 -17.09 3.08
C SER A 38 1.40 -17.59 3.10
N GLU A 39 2.04 -17.69 1.93
CA GLU A 39 3.38 -18.26 1.82
C GLU A 39 4.39 -17.52 2.73
N GLY A 40 4.80 -18.16 3.82
CA GLY A 40 5.76 -17.63 4.79
C GLY A 40 5.22 -16.53 5.71
N GLN A 41 3.93 -16.21 5.68
CA GLN A 41 3.32 -15.18 6.52
C GLN A 41 2.00 -15.63 7.14
N TYR A 42 1.73 -15.13 8.34
CA TYR A 42 0.50 -15.41 9.06
C TYR A 42 -0.13 -14.15 9.63
N ASP A 43 -1.22 -13.71 9.02
CA ASP A 43 -2.00 -12.57 9.46
C ASP A 43 -2.84 -12.96 10.67
N PHE A 44 -2.88 -12.08 11.67
CA PHE A 44 -3.57 -12.38 12.92
C PHE A 44 -4.53 -11.29 13.39
N PHE A 45 -4.45 -10.07 12.87
CA PHE A 45 -5.56 -9.12 12.94
C PHE A 45 -5.50 -8.15 11.77
N ARG A 46 -6.64 -7.50 11.52
CA ARG A 46 -6.78 -6.52 10.47
C ARG A 46 -7.74 -5.42 10.88
N TYR A 47 -7.43 -4.20 10.47
CA TYR A 47 -8.33 -3.06 10.50
C TYR A 47 -8.65 -2.69 9.06
N ASP A 48 -9.93 -2.75 8.68
CA ASP A 48 -10.39 -2.49 7.32
C ASP A 48 -11.17 -1.16 7.23
N GLN A 49 -10.81 -0.35 6.24
CA GLN A 49 -11.65 0.73 5.73
C GLN A 49 -12.02 0.40 4.29
N THR A 50 -13.09 -0.38 4.13
CA THR A 50 -13.48 -0.94 2.82
C THR A 50 -13.84 0.14 1.80
N GLN A 51 -14.46 1.25 2.23
CA GLN A 51 -14.87 2.31 1.30
C GLN A 51 -13.68 3.07 0.70
N GLU A 52 -12.57 3.15 1.44
CA GLU A 52 -11.37 3.84 0.98
C GLU A 52 -10.30 2.89 0.44
N HIS A 53 -10.59 1.57 0.40
CA HIS A 53 -9.63 0.54 0.02
C HIS A 53 -8.31 0.62 0.81
N ARG A 54 -8.41 0.85 2.12
CA ARG A 54 -7.27 0.93 3.04
C ARG A 54 -7.37 -0.13 4.12
N ALA A 55 -6.22 -0.62 4.56
CA ALA A 55 -6.15 -1.49 5.73
C ALA A 55 -4.83 -1.42 6.47
N VAL A 56 -4.87 -1.88 7.71
CA VAL A 56 -3.69 -2.16 8.55
C VAL A 56 -3.76 -3.59 9.03
N VAL A 57 -2.70 -4.37 8.80
CA VAL A 57 -2.67 -5.81 9.09
C VAL A 57 -1.49 -6.14 9.99
N GLY A 58 -1.77 -6.78 11.12
CA GLY A 58 -0.74 -7.40 11.95
C GLY A 58 -0.47 -8.82 11.47
N PHE A 59 0.80 -9.13 11.22
CA PHE A 59 1.19 -10.43 10.68
C PHE A 59 2.54 -10.90 11.24
N TYR A 60 2.74 -12.21 11.27
CA TYR A 60 4.02 -12.83 11.55
C TYR A 60 4.70 -13.19 10.23
N ASP A 61 5.98 -12.87 10.11
CA ASP A 61 6.82 -13.22 8.96
C ASP A 61 7.83 -14.29 9.37
N ALA A 62 7.68 -15.49 8.81
CA ALA A 62 8.53 -16.64 9.12
C ALA A 62 9.96 -16.47 8.60
N ALA A 63 10.17 -15.74 7.50
CA ALA A 63 11.49 -15.55 6.90
C ALA A 63 12.39 -14.68 7.79
N THR A 64 11.80 -13.71 8.50
CA THR A 64 12.52 -12.82 9.44
C THR A 64 12.24 -13.15 10.90
N THR A 65 11.43 -14.16 11.17
CA THR A 65 11.00 -14.58 12.51
C THR A 65 10.48 -13.43 13.37
N SER A 66 9.66 -12.55 12.80
CA SER A 66 9.23 -11.32 13.46
C SER A 66 7.74 -11.01 13.25
N TYR A 67 7.16 -10.34 14.25
CA TYR A 67 5.84 -9.74 14.21
C TYR A 67 5.94 -8.35 13.59
N LYS A 68 5.05 -8.10 12.63
CA LYS A 68 5.07 -6.90 11.81
C LYS A 68 3.68 -6.30 11.66
N LEU A 69 3.67 -5.02 11.30
CA LEU A 69 2.47 -4.30 10.89
C LEU A 69 2.67 -3.86 9.44
N ARG A 70 1.72 -4.17 8.56
CA ARG A 70 1.68 -3.63 7.20
C ARG A 70 0.48 -2.72 6.99
N VAL A 71 0.66 -1.79 6.09
CA VAL A 71 -0.38 -0.92 5.54
C VAL A 71 -0.72 -1.41 4.14
N GLU A 72 -2.00 -1.33 3.79
CA GLU A 72 -2.51 -1.56 2.44
C GLU A 72 -3.25 -0.31 1.97
N ILE A 73 -2.89 0.20 0.79
CA ILE A 73 -3.53 1.34 0.12
C ILE A 73 -3.79 0.92 -1.31
N GLY A 74 -5.04 0.69 -1.66
CA GLY A 74 -5.37 0.10 -2.95
C GLY A 74 -4.85 -1.33 -3.05
N VAL A 75 -3.98 -1.59 -4.03
CA VAL A 75 -3.25 -2.87 -4.15
C VAL A 75 -1.82 -2.80 -3.57
N VAL A 76 -1.33 -1.60 -3.26
CA VAL A 76 0.00 -1.39 -2.70
C VAL A 76 0.04 -1.84 -1.24
N ARG A 77 1.02 -2.67 -0.89
CA ARG A 77 1.21 -3.19 0.48
C ARG A 77 2.66 -3.02 0.93
N PHE A 78 2.85 -2.50 2.14
CA PHE A 78 4.19 -2.33 2.69
C PHE A 78 4.21 -2.49 4.21
N ALA A 79 5.26 -3.14 4.72
CA ALA A 79 5.49 -3.26 6.16
C ALA A 79 6.05 -1.94 6.71
N LEU A 80 5.55 -1.52 7.87
CA LEU A 80 6.03 -0.35 8.58
C LEU A 80 7.36 -0.67 9.28
N PRO A 81 8.47 0.03 8.99
CA PRO A 81 9.77 -0.27 9.59
C PRO A 81 9.80 -0.15 11.12
N SER A 82 8.93 0.69 11.70
CA SER A 82 8.77 0.84 13.15
C SER A 82 8.12 -0.37 13.82
N PHE A 83 7.50 -1.27 13.06
CA PHE A 83 6.82 -2.46 13.54
C PHE A 83 7.54 -3.71 13.08
N VAL A 84 8.76 -3.95 13.57
CA VAL A 84 9.50 -5.20 13.32
C VAL A 84 10.08 -5.70 14.63
N TYR A 85 9.41 -6.70 15.23
CA TYR A 85 9.74 -7.18 16.58
C TYR A 85 9.83 -8.70 16.63
N GLY A 86 10.81 -9.24 17.37
CA GLY A 86 10.98 -10.69 17.53
C GLY A 86 9.98 -11.33 18.50
N ASP A 87 9.28 -10.53 19.31
CA ASP A 87 8.36 -10.98 20.34
C ASP A 87 7.06 -10.15 20.38
N LEU A 88 5.99 -10.76 20.89
CA LEU A 88 4.64 -10.16 20.95
C LEU A 88 4.52 -9.04 22.00
N GLU A 89 5.36 -9.05 23.04
CA GLU A 89 5.27 -8.06 24.11
C GLU A 89 5.75 -6.69 23.60
N ALA A 90 6.93 -6.65 22.98
CA ALA A 90 7.47 -5.46 22.35
C ALA A 90 6.58 -4.97 21.20
N PHE A 91 6.09 -5.88 20.35
CA PHE A 91 5.13 -5.56 19.30
C PHE A 91 3.85 -4.92 19.86
N GLY A 92 3.30 -5.48 20.96
CA GLY A 92 2.09 -4.98 21.60
C GLY A 92 2.24 -3.61 22.26
N MET A 93 3.40 -3.33 22.86
CA MET A 93 3.71 -2.00 23.37
C MET A 93 3.72 -0.96 22.25
N GLU A 94 4.37 -1.27 21.13
CA GLU A 94 4.41 -0.38 19.97
C GLU A 94 3.03 -0.19 19.33
N LEU A 95 2.23 -1.27 19.25
CA LEU A 95 0.86 -1.22 18.75
C LEU A 95 -0.02 -0.26 19.55
N ARG A 96 -0.01 -0.37 20.89
CA ARG A 96 -0.77 0.54 21.75
C ARG A 96 -0.29 1.99 21.63
N ARG A 97 1.00 2.20 21.42
CA ARG A 97 1.62 3.52 21.34
C ARG A 97 1.34 4.23 20.01
N SER A 98 1.46 3.51 18.90
CA SER A 98 1.61 4.13 17.57
C SER A 98 0.45 3.83 16.62
N LEU A 99 -0.38 2.81 16.88
CA LEU A 99 -1.50 2.46 15.99
C LEU A 99 -2.48 3.62 15.74
N PRO A 100 -2.90 4.42 16.74
CA PRO A 100 -3.78 5.57 16.48
C PRO A 100 -3.16 6.61 15.55
N ASN A 101 -1.83 6.80 15.63
CA ASN A 101 -1.13 7.72 14.75
C ASN A 101 -1.05 7.17 13.32
N VAL A 102 -0.73 5.88 13.16
CA VAL A 102 -0.78 5.20 11.84
C VAL A 102 -2.15 5.38 11.18
N MET A 103 -3.24 5.16 11.93
CA MET A 103 -4.61 5.35 11.41
C MET A 103 -4.94 6.80 11.06
N THR A 104 -4.31 7.76 11.75
CA THR A 104 -4.51 9.19 11.47
C THR A 104 -3.74 9.60 10.22
N GLU A 105 -2.51 9.13 10.06
CA GLU A 105 -1.67 9.38 8.88
C GLU A 105 -2.31 8.82 7.60
N LEU A 106 -3.04 7.70 7.67
CA LEU A 106 -3.75 7.14 6.51
C LEU A 106 -4.89 8.02 5.98
N HIS A 107 -5.42 8.95 6.77
CA HIS A 107 -6.41 9.94 6.35
C HIS A 107 -5.83 11.35 6.22
N ALA A 108 -4.52 11.52 6.40
CA ALA A 108 -3.91 12.83 6.32
C ALA A 108 -4.01 13.41 4.91
N ASP A 109 -4.19 14.73 4.83
CA ASP A 109 -4.01 15.48 3.59
C ASP A 109 -2.52 15.47 3.24
N THR A 110 -2.13 14.41 2.52
CA THR A 110 -0.74 14.11 2.20
C THR A 110 -0.12 15.22 1.34
N LEU A 111 -0.90 15.90 0.50
CA LEU A 111 -0.41 16.99 -0.34
C LEU A 111 0.16 18.15 0.50
N GLN A 112 -0.36 18.33 1.72
CA GLN A 112 0.09 19.37 2.65
C GLN A 112 1.34 19.00 3.47
N MET A 113 1.88 17.79 3.31
CA MET A 113 3.11 17.36 3.99
C MET A 113 4.35 18.11 3.46
N GLN A 114 5.31 18.35 4.36
CA GLN A 114 6.51 19.15 4.05
C GLN A 114 7.37 18.50 2.95
N GLU A 115 7.37 17.18 2.91
CA GLU A 115 8.08 16.35 1.95
C GLU A 115 7.63 16.57 0.51
N LEU A 116 6.38 17.02 0.30
CA LEU A 116 5.84 17.37 -1.02
C LEU A 116 6.00 18.85 -1.38
N LEU A 117 6.52 19.70 -0.48
CA LEU A 117 6.73 21.12 -0.78
C LEU A 117 7.46 21.40 -2.11
N PRO A 118 8.50 20.64 -2.52
CA PRO A 118 9.21 20.91 -3.78
C PRO A 118 8.33 20.78 -5.04
N VAL A 119 7.26 19.99 -4.98
CA VAL A 119 6.39 19.68 -6.13
C VAL A 119 4.94 20.12 -5.94
N ARG A 120 4.55 20.57 -4.74
CA ARG A 120 3.15 20.85 -4.38
C ARG A 120 2.47 21.84 -5.32
N GLU A 121 3.03 23.05 -5.48
CA GLU A 121 2.45 24.09 -6.33
C GLU A 121 2.33 23.61 -7.79
N SER A 122 3.34 22.90 -8.27
CA SER A 122 3.34 22.30 -9.60
C SER A 122 2.23 21.26 -9.75
N ILE A 123 2.01 20.40 -8.75
CA ILE A 123 0.92 19.40 -8.74
C ILE A 123 -0.45 20.08 -8.70
N GLU A 124 -0.63 21.08 -7.84
CA GLU A 124 -1.88 21.83 -7.68
C GLU A 124 -2.31 22.56 -8.96
N THR A 125 -1.34 22.97 -9.79
CA THR A 125 -1.57 23.69 -11.05
C THR A 125 -1.45 22.79 -12.30
N TRP A 126 -1.24 21.48 -12.13
CA TRP A 126 -1.01 20.55 -13.24
C TRP A 126 -2.32 20.16 -13.95
N ALA A 127 -2.63 20.89 -15.03
CA ALA A 127 -3.86 20.68 -15.80
C ALA A 127 -4.03 19.23 -16.29
N TYR A 128 -2.98 18.61 -16.83
CA TYR A 128 -3.06 17.21 -17.28
C TYR A 128 -3.38 16.24 -16.14
N GLY A 129 -2.79 16.44 -14.96
CA GLY A 129 -3.07 15.63 -13.78
C GLY A 129 -4.52 15.76 -13.30
N ALA A 130 -5.10 16.95 -13.40
CA ALA A 130 -6.50 17.21 -13.06
C ALA A 130 -7.50 16.65 -14.08
N GLU A 131 -7.07 16.48 -15.34
CA GLU A 131 -7.88 15.97 -16.46
C GLU A 131 -7.71 14.46 -16.70
N LEU A 132 -6.98 13.76 -15.83
CA LEU A 132 -6.85 12.31 -15.89
C LEU A 132 -8.24 11.63 -15.86
N PRO A 133 -8.53 10.70 -16.79
CA PRO A 133 -9.84 10.08 -16.86
C PRO A 133 -10.13 9.21 -15.63
N GLU A 134 -11.38 9.19 -15.18
CA GLU A 134 -11.81 8.34 -14.06
C GLU A 134 -11.66 6.85 -14.36
N GLU A 135 -11.83 6.47 -15.63
CA GLU A 135 -11.68 5.10 -16.09
C GLU A 135 -10.89 5.03 -17.39
N ILE A 136 -9.99 4.06 -17.49
CA ILE A 136 -9.20 3.79 -18.69
C ILE A 136 -8.80 2.31 -18.73
N GLU A 137 -9.01 1.64 -19.87
CA GLU A 137 -8.66 0.21 -20.06
C GLU A 137 -9.22 -0.74 -18.97
N GLY A 138 -10.34 -0.39 -18.34
CA GLY A 138 -10.94 -1.20 -17.25
C GLY A 138 -10.26 -1.03 -15.89
N TYR A 139 -9.49 0.04 -15.71
CA TYR A 139 -8.93 0.49 -14.43
C TYR A 139 -9.60 1.79 -14.01
N THR A 140 -9.75 1.98 -12.70
CA THR A 140 -10.31 3.19 -12.09
C THR A 140 -9.18 4.05 -11.51
N LEU A 141 -9.25 5.36 -11.66
CA LEU A 141 -8.34 6.31 -11.03
C LEU A 141 -8.61 6.38 -9.53
N PHE A 142 -7.82 5.64 -8.75
CA PHE A 142 -7.98 5.50 -7.30
C PHE A 142 -7.22 6.59 -6.53
N VAL A 143 -5.92 6.75 -6.80
CA VAL A 143 -5.13 7.86 -6.24
C VAL A 143 -4.97 8.94 -7.29
N ARG A 144 -5.20 10.20 -6.89
CA ARG A 144 -5.14 11.38 -7.76
C ARG A 144 -4.04 12.31 -7.30
N PRO A 145 -3.47 13.14 -8.20
CA PRO A 145 -2.44 14.09 -7.82
C PRO A 145 -2.89 15.06 -6.71
N SER A 146 -4.18 15.41 -6.65
CA SER A 146 -4.74 16.30 -5.63
C SER A 146 -4.89 15.66 -4.24
N ALA A 147 -4.81 14.34 -4.14
CA ALA A 147 -4.95 13.58 -2.91
C ALA A 147 -3.99 12.38 -2.92
N PRO A 148 -2.66 12.64 -2.89
CA PRO A 148 -1.66 11.58 -2.91
C PRO A 148 -1.73 10.75 -1.62
N ALA A 149 -1.04 9.62 -1.59
CA ALA A 149 -0.92 8.78 -0.40
C ALA A 149 0.55 8.62 0.01
N GLN A 150 0.84 8.81 1.30
CA GLN A 150 2.16 8.58 1.86
C GLN A 150 2.48 7.09 1.95
N LEU A 151 3.70 6.72 1.56
CA LEU A 151 4.27 5.39 1.74
C LEU A 151 5.56 5.47 2.57
N THR A 152 6.34 4.39 2.58
CA THR A 152 7.64 4.35 3.24
C THR A 152 8.77 4.96 2.41
N ASN A 153 9.91 5.21 3.04
CA ASN A 153 11.17 5.60 2.39
C ASN A 153 11.05 6.87 1.53
N GLY A 154 10.24 7.84 2.00
CA GLY A 154 10.05 9.12 1.33
C GLY A 154 9.25 9.06 0.04
N SER A 155 8.56 7.93 -0.22
CA SER A 155 7.76 7.75 -1.43
C SER A 155 6.31 8.14 -1.20
N PHE A 156 5.70 8.75 -2.21
CA PHE A 156 4.31 9.18 -2.22
C PHE A 156 3.67 8.63 -3.49
N LEU A 157 2.55 7.91 -3.36
CA LEU A 157 1.73 7.51 -4.50
C LEU A 157 0.96 8.73 -4.97
N ILE A 158 1.26 9.21 -6.18
CA ILE A 158 0.70 10.44 -6.76
C ILE A 158 -0.47 10.13 -7.69
N ILE A 159 -0.35 9.06 -8.48
CA ILE A 159 -1.42 8.57 -9.36
C ILE A 159 -1.48 7.07 -9.20
N ASP A 160 -2.68 6.51 -9.09
CA ASP A 160 -2.87 5.07 -9.15
C ASP A 160 -4.11 4.71 -9.96
N TYR A 161 -3.91 3.94 -11.03
CA TYR A 161 -4.99 3.33 -11.78
C TYR A 161 -5.09 1.87 -11.39
N VAL A 162 -6.21 1.48 -10.79
CA VAL A 162 -6.36 0.17 -10.16
C VAL A 162 -7.51 -0.63 -10.77
N ASN A 163 -7.29 -1.94 -10.88
CA ASN A 163 -8.34 -2.94 -11.08
C ASN A 163 -8.38 -3.85 -9.86
N PHE A 164 -9.26 -3.50 -8.90
CA PHE A 164 -9.39 -4.22 -7.63
C PHE A 164 -9.75 -5.69 -7.80
N ALA A 165 -10.57 -6.03 -8.79
CA ALA A 165 -11.01 -7.40 -9.02
C ALA A 165 -9.84 -8.33 -9.43
N ARG A 166 -8.80 -7.76 -10.07
CA ARG A 166 -7.62 -8.50 -10.53
C ARG A 166 -6.42 -8.32 -9.60
N GLY A 167 -6.46 -7.33 -8.69
CA GLY A 167 -5.29 -6.94 -7.91
C GLY A 167 -4.20 -6.32 -8.79
N ASN A 168 -4.57 -5.67 -9.89
CA ASN A 168 -3.63 -5.02 -10.78
C ASN A 168 -3.67 -3.51 -10.57
N ASP A 169 -2.55 -2.84 -10.78
CA ASP A 169 -2.51 -1.38 -10.88
C ASP A 169 -1.39 -0.90 -11.82
N VAL A 170 -1.36 0.41 -12.06
CA VAL A 170 -0.19 1.14 -12.51
C VAL A 170 -0.07 2.39 -11.64
N GLY A 171 0.91 2.36 -10.74
CA GLY A 171 1.19 3.41 -9.77
C GLY A 171 2.30 4.34 -10.24
N ILE A 172 2.11 5.64 -10.02
CA ILE A 172 3.12 6.67 -10.23
C ILE A 172 3.45 7.28 -8.89
N TYR A 173 4.74 7.31 -8.59
CA TYR A 173 5.26 7.68 -7.29
C TYR A 173 6.15 8.91 -7.43
N TYR A 174 6.23 9.69 -6.37
CA TYR A 174 7.24 10.71 -6.18
C TYR A 174 8.10 10.36 -4.96
N ASN A 175 9.43 10.42 -5.09
CA ASN A 175 10.32 10.23 -3.96
C ASN A 175 10.93 11.57 -3.53
N CYS A 176 10.67 12.00 -2.29
CA CYS A 176 11.15 13.29 -1.80
C CYS A 176 12.65 13.36 -1.55
N TYR A 177 13.33 12.21 -1.36
CA TYR A 177 14.78 12.18 -1.17
C TYR A 177 15.54 12.27 -2.49
N ARG A 178 14.98 11.71 -3.56
CA ARG A 178 15.56 11.77 -4.91
C ARG A 178 15.02 12.94 -5.74
N ASN A 179 13.90 13.54 -5.31
CA ASN A 179 13.19 14.61 -5.99
C ASN A 179 12.88 14.25 -7.46
N GLU A 180 12.28 13.08 -7.66
CA GLU A 180 11.94 12.52 -8.97
C GLU A 180 10.66 11.68 -8.88
N PHE A 181 10.03 11.49 -10.04
CA PHE A 181 8.91 10.58 -10.24
C PHE A 181 9.40 9.27 -10.82
N PHE A 182 8.73 8.17 -10.46
CA PHE A 182 8.97 6.83 -10.98
C PHE A 182 7.67 6.03 -11.04
N GLY A 183 7.69 4.85 -11.68
CA GLY A 183 6.50 4.03 -11.81
C GLY A 183 6.71 2.57 -11.41
N GLU A 184 5.65 1.97 -10.89
CA GLU A 184 5.54 0.54 -10.63
C GLU A 184 4.17 0.06 -11.13
N TYR A 185 4.01 -1.24 -11.35
CA TYR A 185 2.72 -1.84 -11.66
C TYR A 185 2.59 -3.17 -10.95
N HIS A 186 1.37 -3.51 -10.53
CA HIS A 186 1.07 -4.77 -9.88
C HIS A 186 0.30 -5.70 -10.81
N VAL A 187 0.60 -7.00 -10.69
CA VAL A 187 -0.12 -8.08 -11.36
C VAL A 187 -0.55 -9.08 -10.29
N GLY A 188 -1.85 -9.22 -10.04
CA GLY A 188 -2.34 -10.12 -8.98
C GLY A 188 -1.79 -9.78 -7.58
N GLY A 189 -1.49 -8.51 -7.32
CA GLY A 189 -0.86 -8.02 -6.09
C GLY A 189 0.67 -8.14 -6.05
N MET A 190 1.31 -8.69 -7.09
CA MET A 190 2.77 -8.77 -7.18
C MET A 190 3.36 -7.51 -7.84
N PRO A 191 4.31 -6.81 -7.20
CA PRO A 191 4.90 -5.57 -7.74
C PRO A 191 5.95 -5.84 -8.82
N TYR A 192 6.00 -4.94 -9.82
CA TYR A 192 7.00 -4.89 -10.87
C TYR A 192 7.47 -3.45 -11.11
N VAL A 193 8.78 -3.28 -11.24
CA VAL A 193 9.41 -1.97 -11.47
C VAL A 193 9.24 -1.54 -12.94
N SER A 194 8.95 -0.26 -13.16
CA SER A 194 8.93 0.36 -14.49
C SER A 194 9.75 1.64 -14.53
N TYR A 195 10.87 1.60 -15.26
CA TYR A 195 11.67 2.79 -15.56
C TYR A 195 11.07 3.67 -16.67
N SER A 196 9.91 3.28 -17.22
CA SER A 196 9.29 4.00 -18.35
C SER A 196 8.60 5.30 -17.92
N PHE A 197 8.40 5.47 -16.61
CA PHE A 197 7.78 6.65 -16.00
C PHE A 197 8.77 7.53 -15.24
N ASP A 198 10.06 7.18 -15.23
CA ASP A 198 11.10 7.97 -14.59
C ASP A 198 11.11 9.38 -15.20
N ALA A 199 10.96 10.38 -14.33
CA ALA A 199 10.85 11.77 -14.74
C ALA A 199 11.34 12.71 -13.64
N ALA A 200 12.11 13.74 -14.02
CA ALA A 200 12.62 14.73 -13.07
C ALA A 200 11.57 15.79 -12.67
N ASN A 201 10.50 15.94 -13.46
CA ASN A 201 9.46 16.94 -13.25
C ASN A 201 8.14 16.51 -13.92
N LEU A 202 7.07 17.29 -13.68
CA LEU A 202 5.73 16.99 -14.20
C LEU A 202 5.61 17.09 -15.73
N GLU A 203 6.40 17.95 -16.39
CA GLU A 203 6.37 18.05 -17.86
C GLU A 203 6.91 16.75 -18.50
N GLU A 204 8.04 16.24 -18.00
CA GLU A 204 8.56 14.95 -18.45
C GLU A 204 7.60 13.82 -18.08
N LEU A 205 7.08 13.81 -16.85
CA LEU A 205 6.13 12.80 -16.39
C LEU A 205 4.88 12.76 -17.28
N GLU A 206 4.34 13.92 -17.65
CA GLU A 206 3.20 14.02 -18.55
C GLU A 206 3.48 13.37 -19.91
N GLN A 207 4.66 13.62 -20.50
CA GLN A 207 5.06 12.98 -21.75
C GLN A 207 5.17 11.45 -21.57
N ARG A 208 5.74 10.98 -20.46
CA ARG A 208 5.81 9.54 -20.16
C ARG A 208 4.43 8.92 -20.02
N LEU A 209 3.52 9.58 -19.29
CA LEU A 209 2.14 9.11 -19.09
C LEU A 209 1.39 8.98 -20.41
N LYS A 210 1.45 10.01 -21.25
CA LYS A 210 0.83 10.00 -22.59
C LYS A 210 1.33 8.85 -23.47
N LEU A 211 2.61 8.50 -23.34
CA LEU A 211 3.24 7.45 -24.15
C LEU A 211 3.06 6.03 -23.58
N GLN A 212 3.05 5.88 -22.25
CA GLN A 212 3.26 4.58 -21.60
C GLN A 212 2.07 4.10 -20.76
N LEU A 213 1.18 4.97 -20.27
CA LEU A 213 0.13 4.58 -19.32
C LEU A 213 -0.75 3.44 -19.85
N VAL A 214 -1.39 3.65 -21.01
CA VAL A 214 -2.24 2.63 -21.65
C VAL A 214 -1.48 1.33 -21.93
N ARG A 215 -0.21 1.43 -22.33
CA ARG A 215 0.62 0.26 -22.59
C ARG A 215 0.82 -0.57 -21.32
N TYR A 216 1.11 0.06 -20.18
CA TYR A 216 1.32 -0.66 -18.92
C TYR A 216 0.03 -1.21 -18.32
N LEU A 217 -1.11 -0.50 -18.45
CA LEU A 217 -2.42 -1.04 -18.04
C LEU A 217 -2.75 -2.34 -18.80
N ARG A 218 -2.52 -2.34 -20.12
CA ARG A 218 -2.67 -3.56 -20.94
C ARG A 218 -1.66 -4.63 -20.57
N THR A 219 -0.41 -4.25 -20.32
CA THR A 219 0.65 -5.19 -19.93
C THR A 219 0.29 -5.92 -18.63
N ALA A 220 -0.15 -5.20 -17.60
CA ALA A 220 -0.58 -5.78 -16.33
C ALA A 220 -1.77 -6.74 -16.51
N THR A 221 -2.74 -6.36 -17.36
CA THR A 221 -3.87 -7.23 -17.72
C THR A 221 -3.42 -8.50 -18.46
N GLU A 222 -2.64 -8.37 -19.52
CA GLU A 222 -2.16 -9.51 -20.32
C GLU A 222 -1.32 -10.47 -19.49
N GLN A 223 -0.49 -9.94 -18.58
CA GLN A 223 0.32 -10.77 -17.69
C GLN A 223 -0.56 -11.50 -16.68
N TRP A 224 -1.54 -10.83 -16.07
CA TRP A 224 -2.50 -11.46 -15.18
C TRP A 224 -3.25 -12.61 -15.88
N GLU A 225 -3.73 -12.39 -17.10
CA GLU A 225 -4.43 -13.41 -17.88
C GLU A 225 -3.55 -14.63 -18.18
N LYS A 226 -2.27 -14.42 -18.49
CA LYS A 226 -1.30 -15.52 -18.67
C LYS A 226 -1.09 -16.31 -17.37
N GLU A 227 -1.01 -15.62 -16.24
CA GLU A 227 -0.81 -16.26 -14.92
C GLU A 227 -2.06 -17.02 -14.45
N GLN A 228 -3.27 -16.58 -14.80
CA GLN A 228 -4.49 -17.33 -14.53
C GLN A 228 -4.65 -18.56 -15.44
N ASN A 229 -4.30 -18.44 -16.72
CA ASN A 229 -4.43 -19.54 -17.68
C ASN A 229 -3.32 -20.60 -17.57
N GLY A 230 -2.21 -20.28 -16.91
CA GLY A 230 -1.11 -21.20 -16.62
C GLY A 230 -1.24 -21.95 -15.29
N LYS A 231 -2.28 -21.66 -14.50
CA LYS A 231 -2.69 -22.41 -13.30
C LYS A 231 -3.79 -23.41 -13.64
#